data_AF-A0A9N9B0G8-F1
#
_entry.id   AF-A0A9N9B0G8-F1
#
_cell.length_a   1.000
_cell.length_b   1.000
_cell.length_c   1.000
_cell.angle_alpha   90.00
_cell.angle_beta   90.00
_cell.angle_gamma   90.00
#
_symmetry.space_group_name_H-M   'P 1'
#
loop_
_entity.id
_entity.type
_entity.pdbx_description
1 polymer ?
#
loop_
_entity_poly.entity_id
_entity_poly.type
_entity_poly.pdbx_seq_one_letter_code
_entity_poly.pdbx_strand_id
1 'polypeptide(L)'
;CGTDSVVLYWDQLLLMVGPYGDWIRYPYDSIFLIPEIDGVRIISSDKCEFLQKVPTKHLLFHRCYRGNFQNRSTAPAAMLFDALEHFDKRSPKADENIRSIRPELSEAVDACIEAAGHEFNQVRQRSLLKAAAVGKTFLEPYNSDRFVEMCQILRVLNSIKKSTDDEETICRMIVEKLANKPGLSYAETAKTAHKVGQPKLATRLLDYEPRAADQVPLLISMQEDELALIKAIESGDTDLVYLVMLHFKRKLPLPEFFRIINNKPMACSLLEDDRRVEIASIAMLESYKKKDLTERTNKLKVALKWFQDDKEHSFEAKAIDENINLTLKSN
;
A
#
# COMPACT_ATOMS: atom_id res chain seq x y z
N CYS A 1 -29.15 10.67 -5.23
CA CYS A 1 -29.52 9.52 -6.10
C CYS A 1 -28.89 9.72 -7.46
N GLY A 2 -28.23 8.69 -8.03
CA GLY A 2 -27.61 8.79 -9.36
C GLY A 2 -28.58 9.30 -10.42
N THR A 3 -28.06 9.83 -11.51
CA THR A 3 -28.72 10.68 -12.53
C THR A 3 -30.14 10.27 -12.99
N ASP A 4 -30.56 9.03 -12.75
CA ASP A 4 -31.75 8.42 -13.34
C ASP A 4 -32.75 7.85 -12.31
N SER A 5 -32.61 8.06 -10.99
CA SER A 5 -33.56 7.48 -10.00
C SER A 5 -33.90 8.42 -8.85
N VAL A 6 -35.10 8.27 -8.28
CA VAL A 6 -35.60 9.06 -7.13
C VAL A 6 -35.93 8.13 -5.97
N VAL A 7 -35.61 8.56 -4.75
CA VAL A 7 -35.97 7.87 -3.51
C VAL A 7 -37.01 8.70 -2.77
N LEU A 8 -38.11 8.07 -2.36
CA LEU A 8 -39.25 8.66 -1.70
C LEU A 8 -39.47 7.94 -0.36
N TYR A 9 -39.85 8.66 0.69
CA TYR A 9 -40.20 8.08 1.98
C TYR A 9 -41.48 8.71 2.53
N TRP A 10 -42.46 7.88 2.83
CA TRP A 10 -43.71 8.24 3.51
C TRP A 10 -44.19 7.04 4.32
N ASP A 11 -44.93 7.24 5.41
CA ASP A 11 -45.60 6.16 6.19
C ASP A 11 -44.77 4.87 6.36
N GLN A 12 -43.51 4.98 6.78
CA GLN A 12 -42.63 3.82 7.02
C GLN A 12 -42.33 3.00 5.73
N LEU A 13 -42.43 3.64 4.57
CA LEU A 13 -42.23 3.05 3.26
C LEU A 13 -41.17 3.83 2.49
N LEU A 14 -40.00 3.21 2.29
CA LEU A 14 -38.97 3.73 1.40
C LEU A 14 -39.15 3.13 0.01
N LEU A 15 -39.40 3.98 -0.98
CA LEU A 15 -39.58 3.59 -2.38
C LEU A 15 -38.47 4.21 -3.24
N MET A 16 -37.75 3.38 -3.98
CA MET A 16 -36.87 3.83 -5.05
C MET A 16 -37.59 3.65 -6.38
N VAL A 17 -37.66 4.72 -7.18
CA VAL A 17 -38.29 4.73 -8.50
C VAL A 17 -37.23 5.01 -9.57
N GLY A 18 -37.15 4.12 -10.55
CA GLY A 18 -36.25 4.22 -11.70
C GLY A 18 -36.82 5.10 -12.82
N PRO A 19 -36.01 5.38 -13.86
CA PRO A 19 -36.36 6.35 -14.91
C PRO A 19 -37.45 5.82 -15.85
N TYR A 20 -37.65 4.50 -15.88
CA TYR A 20 -38.61 3.81 -16.74
C TYR A 20 -39.88 3.34 -15.98
N GLY A 21 -40.09 3.81 -14.75
CA GLY A 21 -41.26 3.46 -13.94
C GLY A 21 -41.13 2.16 -13.12
N ASP A 22 -40.01 1.46 -13.23
CA ASP A 22 -39.65 0.36 -12.32
C ASP A 22 -39.46 0.90 -10.90
N TRP A 23 -39.85 0.11 -9.88
CA TRP A 23 -39.70 0.52 -8.48
C TRP A 23 -39.23 -0.62 -7.58
N ILE A 24 -38.53 -0.24 -6.51
CA ILE A 24 -38.05 -1.14 -5.46
C ILE A 24 -38.50 -0.59 -4.11
N ARG A 25 -39.18 -1.44 -3.33
CA ARG A 25 -39.63 -1.13 -1.98
C ARG A 25 -38.63 -1.66 -0.95
N TYR A 26 -38.31 -0.84 0.04
CA TYR A 26 -37.57 -1.23 1.22
C TYR A 26 -38.43 -0.97 2.48
N PRO A 27 -38.75 -2.01 3.27
CA PRO A 27 -39.46 -1.84 4.52
C PRO A 27 -38.52 -1.29 5.60
N TYR A 28 -38.94 -0.21 6.27
CA TYR A 28 -38.22 0.41 7.38
C TYR A 28 -39.23 0.97 8.39
N ASP A 29 -38.91 0.98 9.68
CA ASP A 29 -39.78 1.60 10.69
C ASP A 29 -39.65 3.15 10.64
N SER A 30 -38.78 3.72 11.47
CA SER A 30 -38.47 5.15 11.47
C SER A 30 -37.07 5.39 10.93
N ILE A 31 -36.97 6.15 9.84
CA ILE A 31 -35.70 6.46 9.19
C ILE A 31 -35.57 7.95 8.88
N PHE A 32 -34.32 8.40 8.83
CA PHE A 32 -33.90 9.69 8.34
C PHE A 32 -33.05 9.50 7.09
N LEU A 33 -33.33 10.27 6.04
CA LEU A 33 -32.63 10.19 4.77
C LEU A 33 -31.71 11.38 4.59
N ILE A 34 -30.45 11.12 4.25
CA ILE A 34 -29.46 12.14 3.89
C ILE A 34 -29.07 11.93 2.42
N PRO A 35 -29.38 12.88 1.52
CA PRO A 35 -28.93 12.78 0.14
C PRO A 35 -27.43 13.04 0.05
N GLU A 36 -26.73 12.19 -0.68
CA GLU A 36 -25.29 12.33 -0.97
C GLU A 36 -25.06 12.31 -2.48
N ILE A 37 -23.85 12.69 -2.90
CA ILE A 37 -23.47 12.77 -4.32
C ILE A 37 -23.67 11.44 -5.06
N ASP A 38 -23.38 10.32 -4.40
CA ASP A 38 -23.38 8.99 -5.01
C ASP A 38 -24.59 8.12 -4.60
N GLY A 39 -25.48 8.63 -3.74
CA GLY A 39 -26.53 7.81 -3.14
C GLY A 39 -27.43 8.53 -2.15
N VAL A 40 -28.01 7.75 -1.24
CA VAL A 40 -28.81 8.22 -0.10
C VAL A 40 -28.38 7.41 1.12
N ARG A 41 -27.96 8.10 2.18
CA ARG A 41 -27.72 7.48 3.48
C ARG A 41 -29.04 7.39 4.25
N ILE A 42 -29.29 6.20 4.77
CA ILE A 42 -30.49 5.84 5.52
C ILE A 42 -30.05 5.60 6.96
N ILE A 43 -30.55 6.43 7.88
CA ILE A 43 -30.24 6.33 9.31
C ILE A 43 -31.52 5.90 10.02
N SER A 44 -31.51 4.74 10.66
CA SER A 44 -32.54 4.32 11.63
C SER A 44 -31.97 4.41 13.05
N SER A 45 -32.77 4.00 14.04
CA SER A 45 -32.34 3.93 15.44
C SER A 45 -31.20 2.93 15.70
N ASP A 46 -31.06 1.92 14.83
CA ASP A 46 -30.18 0.76 15.03
C ASP A 46 -29.12 0.58 13.93
N LYS A 47 -29.28 1.23 12.77
CA LYS A 47 -28.36 1.07 11.63
C LYS A 47 -28.20 2.33 10.81
N CYS A 48 -27.04 2.42 10.16
CA CYS A 48 -26.71 3.44 9.18
C CYS A 48 -26.33 2.73 7.87
N GLU A 49 -27.19 2.82 6.87
CA GLU A 49 -27.05 2.13 5.58
C GLU A 49 -26.85 3.15 4.46
N PHE A 50 -26.21 2.75 3.37
CA PHE A 50 -26.00 3.60 2.19
C PHE A 50 -26.61 2.95 0.96
N LEU A 51 -27.64 3.60 0.40
CA LEU A 51 -28.32 3.18 -0.83
C LEU A 51 -27.70 3.90 -2.03
N GLN A 52 -27.05 3.15 -2.91
CA GLN A 52 -26.39 3.69 -4.10
C GLN A 52 -26.73 2.89 -5.36
N LYS A 53 -26.58 3.53 -6.53
CA LYS A 53 -26.63 2.82 -7.81
C LYS A 53 -25.48 1.82 -7.84
N VAL A 54 -25.81 0.57 -8.11
CA VAL A 54 -24.79 -0.46 -8.34
C VAL A 54 -23.93 -0.02 -9.53
N PRO A 55 -22.60 0.11 -9.39
CA PRO A 55 -21.73 0.51 -10.50
C PRO A 55 -21.94 -0.39 -11.73
N THR A 56 -21.87 0.19 -12.93
CA THR A 56 -22.25 -0.47 -14.20
C THR A 56 -21.53 -1.80 -14.45
N LYS A 57 -20.27 -1.91 -14.00
CA LYS A 57 -19.50 -3.16 -14.08
C LYS A 57 -20.06 -4.29 -13.20
N HIS A 58 -20.73 -3.94 -12.12
CA HIS A 58 -21.39 -4.87 -11.19
C HIS A 58 -22.84 -5.17 -11.64
N LEU A 59 -23.49 -4.27 -12.39
CA LEU A 59 -24.85 -4.48 -12.94
C LEU A 59 -24.93 -5.65 -13.95
N LEU A 60 -23.90 -5.88 -14.76
CA LEU A 60 -23.83 -7.05 -15.66
C LEU A 60 -23.76 -8.38 -14.90
N PHE A 61 -23.23 -8.32 -13.67
CA PHE A 61 -23.04 -9.44 -12.77
C PHE A 61 -24.27 -9.65 -11.86
N HIS A 62 -24.96 -8.58 -11.44
CA HIS A 62 -26.15 -8.63 -10.56
C HIS A 62 -27.29 -9.53 -11.09
N ARG A 63 -27.42 -9.71 -12.42
CA ARG A 63 -28.36 -10.67 -13.02
C ARG A 63 -28.03 -12.14 -12.71
N CYS A 64 -26.79 -12.47 -12.36
CA CYS A 64 -26.40 -13.82 -11.93
C CYS A 64 -26.64 -14.08 -10.44
N TYR A 65 -26.76 -13.04 -9.60
CA TYR A 65 -26.79 -13.20 -8.13
C TYR A 65 -28.17 -13.45 -7.52
N ARG A 66 -29.26 -13.10 -8.21
CA ARG A 66 -30.61 -13.43 -7.74
C ARG A 66 -31.02 -14.75 -8.37
N GLY A 67 -30.98 -15.81 -7.57
CA GLY A 67 -31.29 -17.20 -7.91
C GLY A 67 -32.71 -17.51 -8.41
N ASN A 68 -33.36 -16.61 -9.15
CA ASN A 68 -34.52 -16.91 -9.96
C ASN A 68 -34.05 -17.20 -11.40
N PHE A 69 -33.85 -18.50 -11.64
CA PHE A 69 -33.63 -19.16 -12.91
C PHE A 69 -34.72 -18.81 -13.95
N GLN A 70 -34.61 -17.68 -14.64
CA GLN A 70 -35.31 -17.52 -15.92
C GLN A 70 -34.49 -16.83 -17.00
N ASN A 71 -33.59 -15.89 -16.68
CA ASN A 71 -32.75 -15.23 -17.68
C ASN A 71 -31.28 -15.23 -17.25
N ARG A 72 -30.50 -16.23 -17.68
CA ARG A 72 -29.03 -16.21 -17.54
C ARG A 72 -28.48 -14.99 -18.28
N SER A 73 -27.60 -14.23 -17.64
CA SER A 73 -26.92 -13.11 -18.28
C SER A 73 -25.95 -13.66 -19.32
N THR A 74 -26.00 -13.15 -20.55
CA THR A 74 -25.04 -13.47 -21.61
C THR A 74 -23.76 -12.63 -21.51
N ALA A 75 -23.57 -11.92 -20.40
CA ALA A 75 -22.37 -11.12 -20.18
C ALA A 75 -21.13 -12.02 -20.06
N PRO A 76 -19.95 -11.62 -20.60
CA PRO A 76 -18.74 -12.44 -20.54
C PRO A 76 -18.35 -12.90 -19.13
N ALA A 77 -18.48 -12.00 -18.13
CA ALA A 77 -18.15 -12.30 -16.73
C ALA A 77 -19.15 -13.30 -16.08
N ALA A 78 -20.41 -13.24 -16.49
CA ALA A 78 -21.44 -14.20 -16.08
C ALA A 78 -21.18 -15.59 -16.67
N MET A 79 -20.82 -15.65 -17.96
CA MET A 79 -20.48 -16.89 -18.64
C MET A 79 -19.19 -17.51 -18.09
N LEU A 80 -18.22 -16.68 -17.68
CA LEU A 80 -17.02 -17.14 -16.96
C LEU A 80 -17.38 -17.75 -15.59
N PHE A 81 -18.33 -17.15 -14.87
CA PHE A 81 -18.82 -17.70 -13.61
C PHE A 81 -19.61 -19.00 -13.81
N ASP A 82 -20.46 -19.11 -14.83
CA ASP A 82 -21.14 -20.35 -15.22
C ASP A 82 -20.12 -21.44 -15.63
N ALA A 83 -19.04 -21.05 -16.32
CA ALA A 83 -17.95 -21.96 -16.68
C ALA A 83 -17.29 -22.56 -15.44
N LEU A 84 -17.21 -21.84 -14.31
CA LEU A 84 -16.70 -22.38 -13.04
C LEU A 84 -17.56 -23.54 -12.52
N GLU A 85 -18.90 -23.46 -12.60
CA GLU A 85 -19.77 -24.57 -12.18
C GLU A 85 -19.52 -25.81 -13.04
N HIS A 86 -19.35 -25.62 -14.35
CA HIS A 86 -19.02 -26.71 -15.27
C HIS A 86 -17.61 -27.25 -15.04
N PHE A 87 -16.66 -26.38 -14.67
CA PHE A 87 -15.30 -26.75 -14.33
C PHE A 87 -15.27 -27.63 -13.08
N ASP A 88 -16.01 -27.26 -12.04
CA ASP A 88 -16.14 -28.06 -10.80
C ASP A 88 -16.80 -29.43 -11.06
N LYS A 89 -17.71 -29.50 -12.04
CA LYS A 89 -18.32 -30.74 -12.53
C LYS A 89 -17.43 -31.51 -13.52
N ARG A 90 -16.22 -31.03 -13.83
CA ARG A 90 -15.31 -31.57 -14.86
C ARG A 90 -15.97 -31.77 -16.23
N SER A 91 -16.89 -30.87 -16.59
CA SER A 91 -17.65 -30.92 -17.83
C SER A 91 -16.88 -30.20 -18.95
N PRO A 92 -16.85 -30.74 -20.18
CA PRO A 92 -16.19 -30.08 -21.32
C PRO A 92 -16.83 -28.73 -21.69
N LYS A 93 -18.08 -28.51 -21.28
CA LYS A 93 -18.80 -27.23 -21.43
C LYS A 93 -18.08 -26.04 -20.80
N ALA A 94 -17.22 -26.27 -19.80
CA ALA A 94 -16.41 -25.21 -19.22
C ALA A 94 -15.47 -24.57 -20.26
N ASP A 95 -14.80 -25.40 -21.07
CA ASP A 95 -13.89 -24.94 -22.10
C ASP A 95 -14.64 -24.31 -23.28
N GLU A 96 -15.80 -24.83 -23.65
CA GLU A 96 -16.70 -24.22 -24.65
C GLU A 96 -17.12 -22.81 -24.24
N ASN A 97 -17.55 -22.63 -22.99
CA ASN A 97 -17.94 -21.32 -22.46
C ASN A 97 -16.75 -20.35 -22.47
N ILE A 98 -15.56 -20.78 -22.04
CA ILE A 98 -14.35 -19.94 -22.02
C ILE A 98 -13.93 -19.56 -23.44
N ARG A 99 -14.00 -20.48 -24.40
CA ARG A 99 -13.72 -20.17 -25.82
C ARG A 99 -14.71 -19.18 -26.40
N SER A 100 -15.98 -19.26 -26.03
CA SER A 100 -17.02 -18.36 -26.54
C SER A 100 -16.80 -16.90 -26.13
N ILE A 101 -16.19 -16.68 -24.96
CA ILE A 101 -15.89 -15.34 -24.40
C ILE A 101 -14.43 -14.94 -24.55
N ARG A 102 -13.62 -15.69 -25.32
CA ARG A 102 -12.17 -15.45 -25.45
C ARG A 102 -11.80 -14.00 -25.81
N PRO A 103 -12.53 -13.28 -26.67
CA PRO A 103 -12.23 -11.88 -26.98
C PRO A 103 -12.33 -10.95 -25.76
N GLU A 104 -13.35 -11.11 -24.92
CA GLU A 104 -13.57 -10.29 -23.73
C GLU A 104 -13.10 -10.96 -22.42
N LEU A 105 -12.37 -12.07 -22.49
CA LEU A 105 -12.03 -12.88 -21.31
C LEU A 105 -11.21 -12.09 -20.29
N SER A 106 -10.31 -11.22 -20.73
CA SER A 106 -9.53 -10.35 -19.83
C SER A 106 -10.44 -9.40 -19.05
N GLU A 107 -11.42 -8.78 -19.71
CA GLU A 107 -12.40 -7.90 -19.07
C GLU A 107 -13.33 -8.68 -18.14
N ALA A 108 -13.70 -9.91 -18.53
CA ALA A 108 -14.50 -10.82 -17.71
C ALA A 108 -13.78 -11.20 -16.41
N VAL A 109 -12.47 -11.47 -16.46
CA VAL A 109 -11.64 -11.75 -15.28
C VAL A 109 -11.55 -10.52 -14.39
N ASP A 110 -11.24 -9.35 -14.94
CA ASP A 110 -11.20 -8.09 -14.19
C ASP A 110 -12.55 -7.78 -13.53
N ALA A 111 -13.66 -8.00 -14.24
CA ALA A 111 -15.00 -7.82 -13.69
C ALA A 111 -15.31 -8.78 -12.53
N CYS A 112 -14.90 -10.06 -12.61
CA CYS A 112 -15.02 -11.00 -11.49
C CYS A 112 -14.21 -10.54 -10.26
N ILE A 113 -13.01 -10.00 -10.47
CA ILE A 113 -12.15 -9.48 -9.39
C ILE A 113 -12.82 -8.27 -8.73
N GLU A 114 -13.25 -7.29 -9.51
CA GLU A 114 -13.93 -6.08 -9.02
C GLU A 114 -15.24 -6.44 -8.30
N ALA A 115 -16.03 -7.37 -8.86
CA ALA A 115 -17.26 -7.84 -8.24
C ALA A 115 -17.03 -8.52 -6.89
N ALA A 116 -15.94 -9.29 -6.75
CA ALA A 116 -15.58 -9.87 -5.45
C ALA A 116 -15.34 -8.79 -4.38
N GLY A 117 -14.79 -7.64 -4.75
CA GLY A 117 -14.55 -6.50 -3.84
C GLY A 117 -15.81 -5.86 -3.28
N HIS A 118 -16.90 -5.88 -4.04
CA HIS A 118 -18.18 -5.29 -3.64
C HIS A 118 -19.13 -6.27 -2.95
N GLU A 119 -18.81 -7.57 -2.97
CA GLU A 119 -19.60 -8.58 -2.27
C GLU A 119 -19.31 -8.61 -0.77
N PHE A 120 -20.34 -8.76 0.05
CA PHE A 120 -20.20 -8.92 1.51
C PHE A 120 -20.18 -10.39 1.94
N ASN A 121 -20.79 -11.29 1.15
CA ASN A 121 -20.85 -12.70 1.48
C ASN A 121 -19.52 -13.40 1.12
N GLN A 122 -18.83 -13.93 2.12
CA GLN A 122 -17.53 -14.62 1.95
C GLN A 122 -17.58 -15.83 1.01
N VAL A 123 -18.71 -16.55 0.96
CA VAL A 123 -18.87 -17.68 0.03
C VAL A 123 -18.84 -17.17 -1.41
N ARG A 124 -19.57 -16.08 -1.68
CA ARG A 124 -19.64 -15.48 -3.02
C ARG A 124 -18.33 -14.83 -3.44
N GLN A 125 -17.69 -14.09 -2.56
CA GLN A 125 -16.34 -13.54 -2.80
C GLN A 125 -15.36 -14.63 -3.24
N ARG A 126 -15.36 -15.78 -2.54
CA ARG A 126 -14.50 -16.92 -2.89
C ARG A 126 -14.84 -17.50 -4.24
N SER A 127 -16.13 -17.69 -4.56
CA SER A 127 -16.54 -18.20 -5.86
C SER A 127 -16.13 -17.26 -7.01
N LEU A 128 -16.26 -15.94 -6.83
CA LEU A 128 -15.87 -14.94 -7.83
C LEU A 128 -14.35 -14.92 -8.07
N LEU A 129 -13.57 -14.93 -6.99
CA LEU A 129 -12.12 -15.05 -7.08
C LEU A 129 -11.71 -16.38 -7.72
N LYS A 130 -12.44 -17.47 -7.46
CA LYS A 130 -12.17 -18.76 -8.10
C LYS A 130 -12.46 -18.71 -9.61
N ALA A 131 -13.54 -18.06 -10.03
CA ALA A 131 -13.85 -17.85 -11.45
C ALA A 131 -12.76 -17.01 -12.14
N ALA A 132 -12.32 -15.91 -11.52
CA ALA A 132 -11.20 -15.12 -12.02
C ALA A 132 -9.88 -15.91 -12.09
N ALA A 133 -9.61 -16.76 -11.07
CA ALA A 133 -8.43 -17.61 -11.03
C ALA A 133 -8.43 -18.71 -12.10
N VAL A 134 -9.60 -19.20 -12.51
CA VAL A 134 -9.74 -20.10 -13.66
C VAL A 134 -9.58 -19.31 -14.96
N GLY A 135 -10.27 -18.18 -15.12
CA GLY A 135 -10.19 -17.39 -16.35
C GLY A 135 -8.76 -16.93 -16.68
N LYS A 136 -7.98 -16.53 -15.68
CA LYS A 136 -6.59 -16.09 -15.90
C LYS A 136 -5.67 -17.19 -16.46
N THR A 137 -5.98 -18.48 -16.26
CA THR A 137 -5.12 -19.56 -16.79
C THR A 137 -5.21 -19.69 -18.30
N PHE A 138 -6.18 -19.03 -18.94
CA PHE A 138 -6.36 -19.02 -20.39
C PHE A 138 -5.85 -17.72 -21.04
N LEU A 139 -5.27 -16.81 -20.25
CA LEU A 139 -4.75 -15.52 -20.71
C LEU A 139 -3.23 -15.48 -20.57
N GLU A 140 -2.53 -15.42 -21.70
CA GLU A 140 -1.08 -15.23 -21.77
C GLU A 140 -0.78 -14.14 -22.82
N PRO A 141 -0.30 -12.93 -22.43
CA PRO A 141 0.03 -12.46 -21.08
C PRO A 141 -1.17 -11.85 -20.32
N TYR A 142 -1.19 -12.00 -18.99
CA TYR A 142 -2.14 -11.34 -18.10
C TYR A 142 -1.47 -10.80 -16.83
N ASN A 143 -1.78 -9.56 -16.46
CA ASN A 143 -1.28 -8.98 -15.21
C ASN A 143 -2.10 -9.48 -14.01
N SER A 144 -1.49 -10.35 -13.18
CA SER A 144 -2.12 -10.90 -11.98
C SER A 144 -2.09 -9.98 -10.75
N ASP A 145 -1.45 -8.81 -10.81
CA ASP A 145 -1.31 -7.90 -9.66
C ASP A 145 -2.67 -7.49 -9.08
N ARG A 146 -3.63 -7.13 -9.94
CA ARG A 146 -5.00 -6.77 -9.53
C ARG A 146 -5.70 -7.89 -8.77
N PHE A 147 -5.50 -9.14 -9.22
CA PHE A 147 -6.07 -10.31 -8.58
C PHE A 147 -5.49 -10.50 -7.17
N VAL A 148 -4.17 -10.34 -7.04
CA VAL A 148 -3.46 -10.47 -5.76
C VAL A 148 -3.88 -9.37 -4.79
N GLU A 149 -3.93 -8.12 -5.26
CA GLU A 149 -4.38 -6.96 -4.46
C GLU A 149 -5.81 -7.17 -3.94
N MET A 150 -6.75 -7.60 -4.79
CA MET A 150 -8.12 -7.87 -4.35
C MET A 150 -8.19 -8.99 -3.30
N CYS A 151 -7.39 -10.04 -3.46
CA CYS A 151 -7.29 -11.11 -2.46
C CYS A 151 -6.76 -10.59 -1.11
N GLN A 152 -5.87 -9.60 -1.10
CA GLN A 152 -5.36 -8.96 0.12
C GLN A 152 -6.44 -8.09 0.76
N ILE A 153 -7.11 -7.25 -0.03
CA ILE A 153 -8.23 -6.40 0.41
C ILE A 153 -9.31 -7.23 1.10
N LEU A 154 -9.78 -8.28 0.44
CA LEU A 154 -10.84 -9.12 0.98
C LEU A 154 -10.40 -9.89 2.24
N ARG A 155 -9.11 -10.23 2.38
CA ARG A 155 -8.59 -10.84 3.62
C ARG A 155 -8.65 -9.89 4.81
N VAL A 156 -8.21 -8.65 4.61
CA VAL A 156 -8.23 -7.61 5.66
C VAL A 156 -9.68 -7.26 5.99
N LEU A 157 -10.49 -6.91 4.99
CA LEU A 157 -11.90 -6.53 5.18
C LEU A 157 -12.71 -7.61 5.88
N ASN A 158 -12.55 -8.89 5.49
CA ASN A 158 -13.30 -9.97 6.13
C ASN A 158 -12.83 -10.26 7.56
N SER A 159 -11.58 -9.97 7.90
CA SER A 159 -11.09 -10.09 9.28
C SER A 159 -11.69 -8.98 10.14
N ILE A 160 -11.63 -7.73 9.66
CA ILE A 160 -12.25 -6.58 10.34
C ILE A 160 -13.76 -6.77 10.51
N LYS A 161 -14.48 -7.24 9.48
CA LYS A 161 -15.94 -7.44 9.55
C LYS A 161 -16.38 -8.52 10.53
N LYS A 162 -15.54 -9.54 10.76
CA LYS A 162 -15.91 -10.68 11.64
C LYS A 162 -15.79 -10.34 13.11
N SER A 163 -14.89 -9.44 13.45
CA SER A 163 -14.55 -9.11 14.82
C SER A 163 -14.94 -7.67 15.10
N THR A 164 -15.78 -7.46 16.12
CA THR A 164 -15.84 -6.18 16.84
C THR A 164 -14.62 -5.98 17.75
N ASP A 165 -13.66 -6.90 17.68
CA ASP A 165 -12.52 -7.02 18.58
C ASP A 165 -11.40 -6.03 18.22
N ASP A 166 -10.52 -5.83 19.19
CA ASP A 166 -9.37 -4.95 19.08
C ASP A 166 -8.43 -5.35 17.93
N GLU A 167 -7.71 -4.35 17.41
CA GLU A 167 -6.76 -4.49 16.28
C GLU A 167 -5.73 -5.61 16.50
N GLU A 168 -5.36 -5.90 17.76
CA GLU A 168 -4.44 -6.98 18.11
C GLU A 168 -5.02 -8.37 17.81
N THR A 169 -6.30 -8.59 18.12
CA THR A 169 -6.99 -9.84 17.83
C THR A 169 -7.13 -10.02 16.32
N ILE A 170 -7.46 -8.94 15.61
CA ILE A 170 -7.51 -8.93 14.13
C ILE A 170 -6.15 -9.29 13.54
N CYS A 171 -5.08 -8.67 14.05
CA CYS A 171 -3.70 -8.94 13.60
C CYS A 171 -3.35 -10.41 13.76
N ARG A 172 -3.59 -10.99 14.95
CA ARG A 172 -3.33 -12.41 15.22
C ARG A 172 -4.10 -13.33 14.27
N MET A 173 -5.39 -13.06 14.04
CA MET A 173 -6.20 -13.85 13.10
C MET A 173 -5.71 -13.77 11.66
N ILE A 174 -5.17 -12.63 11.24
CA ILE A 174 -4.58 -12.47 9.91
C ILE A 174 -3.25 -13.24 9.83
N VAL A 175 -2.38 -13.08 10.82
CA VAL A 175 -1.09 -13.77 10.90
C VAL A 175 -1.26 -15.29 10.88
N GLU A 176 -2.18 -15.85 11.67
CA GLU A 176 -2.47 -17.29 11.66
C GLU A 176 -2.89 -17.82 10.27
N LYS A 177 -3.67 -17.03 9.52
CA LYS A 177 -4.08 -17.39 8.16
C LYS A 177 -2.95 -17.27 7.13
N LEU A 178 -1.98 -16.38 7.38
CA LEU A 178 -0.84 -16.13 6.49
C LEU A 178 0.33 -17.08 6.79
N ALA A 179 0.55 -17.45 8.04
CA ALA A 179 1.65 -18.31 8.48
C ALA A 179 1.68 -19.65 7.74
N ASN A 180 0.51 -20.19 7.39
CA ASN A 180 0.38 -21.45 6.66
C ASN A 180 0.53 -21.33 5.13
N LYS A 181 0.87 -20.14 4.60
CA LYS A 181 0.93 -19.86 3.16
C LYS A 181 2.28 -19.24 2.78
N PRO A 182 3.25 -20.05 2.34
CA PRO A 182 4.56 -19.54 1.93
C PRO A 182 4.45 -18.61 0.72
N GLY A 183 5.23 -17.53 0.70
CA GLY A 183 5.31 -16.58 -0.40
C GLY A 183 4.39 -15.36 -0.30
N LEU A 184 3.59 -15.22 0.75
CA LEU A 184 2.80 -14.01 1.00
C LEU A 184 3.62 -13.02 1.85
N SER A 185 3.77 -11.80 1.34
CA SER A 185 4.36 -10.69 2.11
C SER A 185 3.32 -10.07 3.04
N TYR A 186 3.75 -9.78 4.27
CA TYR A 186 2.97 -9.01 5.24
C TYR A 186 2.93 -7.53 4.86
N ALA A 187 3.96 -7.00 4.19
CA ALA A 187 4.00 -5.61 3.72
C ALA A 187 2.82 -5.24 2.83
N GLU A 188 2.44 -6.10 1.89
CA GLU A 188 1.30 -5.85 1.00
C GLU A 188 -0.04 -5.87 1.76
N THR A 189 -0.15 -6.76 2.75
CA THR A 189 -1.34 -6.83 3.61
C THR A 189 -1.43 -5.60 4.53
N ALA A 190 -0.29 -5.15 5.08
CA ALA A 190 -0.18 -3.94 5.88
C ALA A 190 -0.53 -2.69 5.06
N LYS A 191 0.00 -2.55 3.84
CA LYS A 191 -0.35 -1.48 2.91
C LYS A 191 -1.86 -1.43 2.65
N THR A 192 -2.48 -2.59 2.51
CA THR A 192 -3.92 -2.71 2.33
C THR A 192 -4.70 -2.30 3.57
N ALA A 193 -4.26 -2.70 4.77
CA ALA A 193 -4.86 -2.26 6.03
C ALA A 193 -4.78 -0.73 6.19
N HIS A 194 -3.66 -0.13 5.82
CA HIS A 194 -3.51 1.32 5.83
C HIS A 194 -4.49 2.02 4.85
N LYS A 195 -4.61 1.51 3.61
CA LYS A 195 -5.58 2.03 2.61
C LYS A 195 -7.04 1.94 3.09
N VAL A 196 -7.37 0.93 3.89
CA VAL A 196 -8.70 0.73 4.48
C VAL A 196 -8.94 1.68 5.68
N GLY A 197 -7.93 2.43 6.12
CA GLY A 197 -8.04 3.37 7.24
C GLY A 197 -7.71 2.75 8.60
N GLN A 198 -6.95 1.65 8.64
CA GLN A 198 -6.53 0.95 9.85
C GLN A 198 -5.00 1.06 10.05
N PRO A 199 -4.47 2.25 10.41
CA PRO A 199 -3.02 2.50 10.45
C PRO A 199 -2.29 1.68 11.52
N LYS A 200 -2.88 1.50 12.70
CA LYS A 200 -2.28 0.72 13.80
C LYS A 200 -2.23 -0.78 13.48
N LEU A 201 -3.28 -1.32 12.86
CA LEU A 201 -3.27 -2.69 12.33
C LEU A 201 -2.18 -2.84 11.26
N ALA A 202 -2.00 -1.84 10.39
CA ALA A 202 -0.99 -1.87 9.34
C ALA A 202 0.43 -1.91 9.92
N THR A 203 0.77 -1.04 10.87
CA THR A 203 2.09 -1.04 11.52
C THR A 203 2.35 -2.36 12.25
N ARG A 204 1.34 -2.91 12.94
CA ARG A 204 1.46 -4.18 13.64
C ARG A 204 1.64 -5.37 12.70
N LEU A 205 0.91 -5.42 11.58
CA LEU A 205 1.12 -6.44 10.56
C LEU A 205 2.53 -6.37 9.96
N LEU A 206 3.06 -5.15 9.83
CA LEU A 206 4.38 -4.93 9.26
C LEU A 206 5.52 -5.39 10.17
N ASP A 207 5.31 -5.51 11.48
CA ASP A 207 6.28 -6.13 12.40
C ASP A 207 6.56 -7.60 12.07
N TYR A 208 5.65 -8.27 11.36
CA TYR A 208 5.80 -9.67 10.94
C TYR A 208 6.51 -9.80 9.58
N GLU A 209 6.83 -8.69 8.91
CA GLU A 209 7.60 -8.72 7.66
C GLU A 209 9.09 -8.92 7.98
N PRO A 210 9.72 -10.03 7.55
CA PRO A 210 11.13 -10.31 7.85
C PRO A 210 12.10 -9.38 7.11
N ARG A 211 11.68 -8.77 6.00
CA ARG A 211 12.53 -7.94 5.15
C ARG A 211 12.40 -6.47 5.51
N ALA A 212 13.45 -5.93 6.12
CA ALA A 212 13.52 -4.51 6.45
C ALA A 212 13.39 -3.59 5.21
N ALA A 213 13.89 -4.04 4.05
CA ALA A 213 13.79 -3.31 2.79
C ALA A 213 12.33 -3.15 2.28
N ASP A 214 11.42 -4.04 2.68
CA ASP A 214 9.99 -3.92 2.37
C ASP A 214 9.24 -3.15 3.47
N GLN A 215 9.71 -3.24 4.71
CA GLN A 215 9.14 -2.57 5.88
C GLN A 215 9.42 -1.05 5.90
N VAL A 216 10.68 -0.64 5.80
CA VAL A 216 11.12 0.75 6.01
C VAL A 216 10.49 1.71 4.98
N PRO A 217 10.53 1.44 3.66
CA PRO A 217 9.89 2.33 2.69
C PRO A 217 8.37 2.41 2.87
N LEU A 218 7.73 1.32 3.30
CA LEU A 218 6.30 1.32 3.58
C LEU A 218 5.96 2.19 4.80
N LEU A 219 6.73 2.12 5.89
CA LEU A 219 6.57 2.99 7.06
C LEU A 219 6.68 4.47 6.70
N ILE A 220 7.67 4.83 5.88
CA ILE A 220 7.81 6.20 5.34
C ILE A 220 6.55 6.61 4.57
N SER A 221 6.04 5.73 3.70
CA SER A 221 4.83 6.03 2.91
C SER A 221 3.56 6.17 3.78
N MET A 222 3.53 5.52 4.94
CA MET A 222 2.46 5.61 5.94
C MET A 222 2.65 6.80 6.91
N GLN A 223 3.68 7.64 6.71
CA GLN A 223 4.05 8.76 7.57
C GLN A 223 4.52 8.37 8.98
N GLU A 224 4.90 7.12 9.19
CA GLU A 224 5.44 6.58 10.44
C GLU A 224 6.96 6.75 10.47
N ASP A 225 7.39 8.00 10.33
CA ASP A 225 8.78 8.44 10.10
C ASP A 225 9.74 7.95 11.19
N GLU A 226 9.46 8.24 12.46
CA GLU A 226 10.33 7.86 13.58
C GLU A 226 10.45 6.34 13.72
N LEU A 227 9.36 5.61 13.48
CA LEU A 227 9.34 4.15 13.48
C LEU A 227 10.16 3.60 12.32
N ALA A 228 10.09 4.21 11.13
CA ALA A 228 10.92 3.84 9.99
C ALA A 228 12.42 3.95 10.30
N LEU A 229 12.84 5.03 10.99
CA LEU A 229 14.24 5.19 11.40
C LEU A 229 14.65 4.13 12.42
N ILE A 230 13.80 3.83 13.40
CA ILE A 230 14.07 2.78 14.39
C ILE A 230 14.25 1.43 13.69
N LYS A 231 13.35 1.07 12.76
CA LYS A 231 13.41 -0.19 12.03
C LYS A 231 14.61 -0.28 11.09
N ALA A 232 15.02 0.81 10.46
CA ALA A 232 16.25 0.86 9.67
C ALA A 232 17.51 0.67 10.52
N ILE A 233 17.54 1.24 11.73
CA ILE A 233 18.65 1.04 12.67
C ILE A 233 18.68 -0.41 13.17
N GLU A 234 17.52 -0.97 13.53
CA GLU A 234 17.38 -2.37 13.98
C GLU A 234 17.81 -3.37 12.90
N SER A 235 17.62 -3.05 11.61
CA SER A 235 18.03 -3.92 10.52
C SER A 235 19.55 -3.92 10.29
N GLY A 236 20.28 -2.94 10.83
CA GLY A 236 21.72 -2.79 10.61
C GLY A 236 22.11 -2.44 9.18
N ASP A 237 21.14 -2.11 8.33
CA ASP A 237 21.36 -1.78 6.92
C ASP A 237 21.61 -0.28 6.78
N THR A 238 22.86 0.08 6.49
CA THR A 238 23.28 1.48 6.38
C THR A 238 22.53 2.21 5.26
N ASP A 239 22.20 1.53 4.17
CA ASP A 239 21.52 2.14 3.03
C ASP A 239 20.08 2.50 3.39
N LEU A 240 19.40 1.65 4.16
CA LEU A 240 18.06 1.95 4.69
C LEU A 240 18.10 3.10 5.71
N VAL A 241 19.13 3.18 6.55
CA VAL A 241 19.29 4.32 7.47
C VAL A 241 19.51 5.62 6.69
N TYR A 242 20.37 5.61 5.67
CA TYR A 242 20.57 6.76 4.78
C TYR A 242 19.29 7.15 4.03
N LEU A 243 18.50 6.17 3.56
CA LEU A 243 17.23 6.42 2.91
C LEU A 243 16.28 7.22 3.82
N VAL A 244 16.14 6.81 5.08
CA VAL A 244 15.28 7.51 6.06
C VAL A 244 15.85 8.89 6.40
N MET A 245 17.16 9.00 6.62
CA MET A 245 17.81 10.28 6.90
C MET A 245 17.63 11.28 5.76
N LEU A 246 17.79 10.84 4.51
CA LEU A 246 17.56 11.66 3.32
C LEU A 246 16.10 12.09 3.23
N HIS A 247 15.16 11.21 3.57
CA HIS A 247 13.74 11.54 3.64
C HIS A 247 13.49 12.67 4.67
N PHE A 248 14.04 12.55 5.88
CA PHE A 248 13.90 13.56 6.92
C PHE A 248 14.53 14.90 6.53
N LYS A 249 15.73 14.88 5.93
CA LYS A 249 16.41 16.10 5.47
C LYS A 249 15.59 16.89 4.43
N ARG A 250 14.78 16.20 3.62
CA ARG A 250 13.88 16.84 2.63
C ARG A 250 12.57 17.32 3.24
N LYS A 251 12.05 16.64 4.26
CA LYS A 251 10.73 16.90 4.85
C LYS A 251 10.76 17.89 6.01
N LEU A 252 11.81 17.84 6.83
CA LEU A 252 11.89 18.56 8.10
C LEU A 252 12.83 19.78 8.02
N PRO A 253 12.55 20.85 8.78
CA PRO A 253 13.54 21.91 9.02
C PRO A 253 14.82 21.34 9.65
N LEU A 254 15.97 21.92 9.30
CA LEU A 254 17.28 21.48 9.80
C LEU A 254 17.35 21.31 11.33
N PRO A 255 16.83 22.22 12.17
CA PRO A 255 16.87 22.03 13.62
C PRO A 255 16.14 20.76 14.09
N GLU A 256 14.99 20.46 13.49
CA GLU A 256 14.17 19.30 13.86
C GLU A 256 14.80 18.01 13.36
N PHE A 257 15.38 18.03 12.16
CA PHE A 257 16.21 16.93 11.66
C PHE A 257 17.35 16.59 12.63
N PHE A 258 18.14 17.58 13.05
CA PHE A 258 19.24 17.34 14.00
C PHE A 258 18.75 16.86 15.36
N ARG A 259 17.60 17.37 15.85
CA ARG A 259 16.98 16.90 17.10
C ARG A 259 16.69 15.40 17.05
N ILE A 260 16.11 14.91 15.95
CA ILE A 260 15.74 13.50 15.79
C ILE A 260 17.00 12.62 15.64
N ILE A 261 17.96 13.03 14.80
CA ILE A 261 19.16 12.22 14.53
C ILE A 261 20.09 12.16 15.75
N ASN A 262 20.27 13.26 16.49
CA ASN A 262 21.15 13.28 17.66
C ASN A 262 20.65 12.34 18.79
N ASN A 263 19.35 12.03 18.82
CA ASN A 263 18.78 11.06 19.76
C ASN A 263 19.05 9.60 19.34
N LYS A 264 19.66 9.35 18.18
CA LYS A 264 19.89 8.03 17.59
C LYS A 264 21.39 7.86 17.26
N PRO A 265 22.18 7.19 18.12
CA PRO A 265 23.64 7.21 18.03
C PRO A 265 24.19 6.65 16.70
N MET A 266 23.58 5.57 16.17
CA MET A 266 23.99 5.00 14.88
C MET A 266 23.72 5.94 13.70
N ALA A 267 22.56 6.61 13.68
CA ALA A 267 22.25 7.58 12.63
C ALA A 267 23.16 8.82 12.75
N CYS A 268 23.50 9.21 13.97
CA CYS A 268 24.45 10.30 14.23
C CYS A 268 25.87 9.95 13.74
N SER A 269 26.37 8.74 14.02
CA SER A 269 27.69 8.31 13.55
C SER A 269 27.76 8.27 12.03
N LEU A 270 26.73 7.74 11.36
CA LEU A 270 26.65 7.74 9.90
C LEU A 270 26.64 9.16 9.32
N LEU A 271 25.88 10.08 9.93
CA LEU A 271 25.84 11.48 9.51
C LEU A 271 27.18 12.20 9.72
N GLU A 272 27.94 11.82 10.74
CA GLU A 272 29.26 12.36 11.01
C GLU A 272 30.27 11.84 10.01
N ASP A 273 30.30 10.54 9.75
CA ASP A 273 31.25 9.91 8.82
C ASP A 273 31.10 10.49 7.40
N ASP A 274 29.86 10.64 6.90
CA ASP A 274 29.60 11.27 5.58
C ASP A 274 30.07 12.74 5.54
N ARG A 275 29.85 13.50 6.63
CA ARG A 275 30.24 14.92 6.69
C ARG A 275 31.74 15.12 6.93
N ARG A 276 32.47 14.17 7.49
CA ARG A 276 33.91 14.31 7.76
C ARG A 276 34.69 14.54 6.46
N VAL A 277 34.43 13.72 5.45
CA VAL A 277 35.07 13.84 4.13
C VAL A 277 34.70 15.16 3.46
N GLU A 278 33.43 15.55 3.54
CA GLU A 278 32.94 16.80 2.95
C GLU A 278 33.55 18.04 3.64
N ILE A 279 33.59 18.06 4.98
CA ILE A 279 34.22 19.13 5.78
C ILE A 279 35.71 19.21 5.48
N ALA A 280 36.41 18.08 5.42
CA ALA A 280 37.84 18.02 5.12
C ALA A 280 38.12 18.54 3.69
N SER A 281 37.30 18.16 2.72
CA SER A 281 37.38 18.63 1.33
C SER A 281 37.10 20.13 1.20
N ILE A 282 36.11 20.65 1.91
CA ILE A 282 35.82 22.10 1.94
C ILE A 282 37.00 22.87 2.55
N ALA A 283 37.54 22.41 3.68
CA ALA A 283 38.70 23.03 4.33
C ALA A 283 39.93 23.03 3.41
N MET A 284 40.13 21.95 2.65
CA MET A 284 41.17 21.84 1.64
C MET A 284 40.97 22.85 0.50
N LEU A 285 39.76 22.94 -0.07
CA LEU A 285 39.42 23.91 -1.13
C LEU A 285 39.55 25.37 -0.66
N GLU A 286 39.17 25.67 0.59
CA GLU A 286 39.36 26.98 1.20
C GLU A 286 40.85 27.34 1.32
N SER A 287 41.72 26.36 1.62
CA SER A 287 43.16 26.60 1.72
C SER A 287 43.75 27.11 0.41
N TYR A 288 43.30 26.58 -0.74
CA TYR A 288 43.76 27.01 -2.07
C TYR A 288 43.28 28.41 -2.46
N LYS A 289 42.26 28.95 -1.80
CA LYS A 289 41.78 30.34 -2.00
C LYS A 289 42.61 31.36 -1.23
N LYS A 290 43.42 30.92 -0.25
CA LYS A 290 44.24 31.82 0.57
C LYS A 290 45.57 32.13 -0.12
N LYS A 291 45.86 33.44 -0.22
CA LYS A 291 47.13 33.96 -0.76
C LYS A 291 48.26 33.89 0.26
N ASP A 292 47.91 34.01 1.55
CA ASP A 292 48.86 33.91 2.64
C ASP A 292 49.21 32.44 2.93
N LEU A 293 50.52 32.13 2.97
CA LEU A 293 51.02 30.77 3.16
C LEU A 293 50.70 30.24 4.57
N THR A 294 50.79 31.10 5.60
CA THR A 294 50.46 30.73 6.98
C THR A 294 48.98 30.38 7.17
N GLU A 295 48.06 31.19 6.63
CA GLU A 295 46.62 30.87 6.64
C GLU A 295 46.32 29.59 5.86
N ARG A 296 46.99 29.37 4.72
CA ARG A 296 46.83 28.16 3.91
C ARG A 296 47.28 26.92 4.67
N THR A 297 48.44 26.95 5.31
CA THR A 297 48.94 25.83 6.12
C THR A 297 48.02 25.53 7.30
N ASN A 298 47.45 26.55 7.95
CA ASN A 298 46.49 26.36 9.04
C ASN A 298 45.21 25.66 8.58
N LYS A 299 44.68 26.02 7.41
CA LYS A 299 43.50 25.35 6.81
C LYS A 299 43.80 23.91 6.38
N LEU A 300 44.98 23.65 5.82
CA LEU A 300 45.42 22.29 5.49
C LEU A 300 45.57 21.41 6.74
N LYS A 301 46.06 21.95 7.87
CA LYS A 301 46.12 21.23 9.15
C LYS A 301 44.74 20.84 9.68
N VAL A 302 43.73 21.71 9.49
CA VAL A 302 42.35 21.39 9.85
C VAL A 302 41.83 20.23 8.99
N ALA A 303 42.05 20.27 7.67
CA ALA A 303 41.67 19.18 6.77
C ALA A 303 42.39 17.86 7.11
N LEU A 304 43.70 17.91 7.41
CA LEU A 304 44.51 16.75 7.79
C LEU A 304 43.94 16.05 9.03
N LYS A 305 43.53 16.81 10.05
CA LYS A 305 42.92 16.25 11.26
C LYS A 305 41.70 15.40 10.94
N TRP A 306 40.81 15.90 10.07
CA TRP A 306 39.60 15.18 9.69
C TRP A 306 39.86 13.92 8.85
N PHE A 307 40.89 13.92 8.01
CA PHE A 307 41.28 12.73 7.23
C PHE A 307 42.08 11.69 8.03
N GLN A 308 42.79 12.09 9.09
CA GLN A 308 43.55 11.16 9.95
C GLN A 308 42.66 10.33 10.87
N ASP A 309 41.47 10.81 11.19
CA ASP A 309 40.51 10.11 12.05
C ASP A 309 39.82 8.92 11.33
N ASP A 310 40.05 8.75 10.02
CA ASP A 310 39.52 7.65 9.21
C ASP A 310 40.64 6.82 8.55
N LYS A 311 40.54 5.49 8.66
CA LYS A 311 41.52 4.55 8.09
C LYS A 311 41.39 4.43 6.57
N GLU A 312 40.21 4.65 6.00
CA GLU A 312 40.00 4.54 4.55
C GLU A 312 40.67 5.69 3.79
N HIS A 313 40.79 6.86 4.42
CA HIS A 313 41.35 8.09 3.81
C HIS A 313 42.84 8.32 4.10
N SER A 314 43.60 7.23 4.30
CA SER A 314 45.03 7.32 4.64
C SER A 314 45.89 7.92 3.51
N PHE A 315 45.44 7.82 2.26
CA PHE A 315 46.11 8.40 1.11
C PHE A 315 45.98 9.92 1.09
N GLU A 316 44.76 10.42 1.27
CA GLU A 316 44.42 11.85 1.35
C GLU A 316 45.14 12.51 2.53
N ALA A 317 45.20 11.83 3.68
CA ALA A 317 45.96 12.30 4.84
C ALA A 317 47.46 12.46 4.52
N LYS A 318 48.08 11.49 3.85
CA LYS A 318 49.50 11.59 3.44
C LYS A 318 49.72 12.69 2.40
N ALA A 319 48.83 12.79 1.41
CA ALA A 319 48.93 13.82 0.38
C ALA A 319 48.85 15.24 0.97
N ILE A 320 47.98 15.47 1.96
CA ILE A 320 47.87 16.76 2.65
C ILE A 320 49.11 17.03 3.50
N ASP A 321 49.66 16.02 4.19
CA ASP A 321 50.88 16.16 4.98
C ASP A 321 52.09 16.55 4.12
N GLU A 322 52.25 15.92 2.95
CA GLU A 322 53.26 16.30 1.97
C GLU A 322 53.05 17.74 1.47
N ASN A 323 51.81 18.14 1.20
CA ASN A 323 51.47 19.48 0.75
C ASN A 323 51.78 20.55 1.81
N ILE A 324 51.52 20.26 3.09
CA ILE A 324 51.94 21.09 4.23
C ILE A 324 53.47 21.24 4.24
N ASN A 325 54.20 20.13 4.12
CA ASN A 325 55.66 20.13 4.12
C ASN A 325 56.25 20.93 2.94
N LEU A 326 55.62 20.86 1.75
CA LEU A 326 56.02 21.65 0.58
C LEU A 326 55.77 23.15 0.78
N THR A 327 54.61 23.53 1.33
CA THR A 327 54.31 24.95 1.63
C THR A 327 55.25 25.55 2.68
N LEU A 328 55.71 24.75 3.65
CA LEU A 328 56.68 25.20 4.66
C LEU A 328 58.11 25.32 4.11
N LYS A 329 58.49 24.51 3.11
CA LYS A 329 59.79 24.58 2.44
C LYS A 329 59.92 25.71 1.42
N SER A 330 58.81 26.34 1.06
CA SER A 330 58.75 27.44 0.06
C SER A 330 58.68 28.84 0.68
N ASN A 331 58.71 28.93 2.01
CA ASN A 331 59.00 30.14 2.79
C ASN A 331 60.50 30.26 3.08
#